data_AF-A0AAV1E3Z6-F1
#
_entry.id   AF-A0AAV1E3Z6-F1
#
_cell.length_a   1.000
_cell.length_b   1.000
_cell.length_c   1.000
_cell.angle_alpha   90.00
_cell.angle_beta   90.00
_cell.angle_gamma   90.00
#
_symmetry.space_group_name_H-M   'P 1'
#
loop_
_entity.id
_entity.type
_entity.pdbx_description
1 polymer ?
#
loop_
_entity_poly.entity_id
_entity_poly.type
_entity_poly.pdbx_seq_one_letter_code
_entity_poly.pdbx_strand_id
1 'polypeptide(L)'
;MATFFGSPPFLSHPITRTNQLYSSVQPPSPQPNNQPSQPQNTNPSQLQSTNSAAEPPSALKAKVQEQKVSEPPAPRTTVESTDWIASSLTRRFGIGAGLAWVGFLAIGVLSEQIKTRLEVSQEEANTRDVEKLEEVVLPNGIRYYDLRVGGGAAPRPGDLVVIDVKAKLEGSDQILIDTFSSKKPLALVMGSRPYSKGICDGVENVLKTMKAGGKRRVIIPPNLCFGEKGADLGSGMQIPPSATLDYIIEVDKAGYQFIFFVITALLKFDKVTDFAGSTNFVIIAVLTLVLKGAWHSRQVVLSVFVIVWGLRLAAFLLMRILQWGEDRRFDEMRSNLGKLAVFWIFQALWVWTVSLPVTVVNASDRNPSLKAVDFIGWIMWAVGILAEATADQQKLLFKNAPENRGKWCNVGLWKYTRHPNYFGEILLWWGIFVASTPVLKGAEWLVIFGPIFLTLLLLFLSGIPLLEESADKKFGNVAAYKHYKKTTSPLIPLPPAVYGNLPQWVKATFLFEFPLYSRSLPKEELSWSRASSGGTVEKKID
;
A
#
# COMPACT_ATOMS: atom_id res chain seq x y z
N MET A 1 -8.15 27.39 -35.74
CA MET A 1 -9.35 27.08 -36.57
C MET A 1 -9.52 25.56 -36.51
N ALA A 2 -10.53 25.07 -35.80
CA ALA A 2 -11.75 24.49 -36.37
C ALA A 2 -11.49 23.08 -36.98
N THR A 3 -11.59 21.99 -36.20
CA THR A 3 -12.80 21.15 -35.96
C THR A 3 -13.29 20.34 -37.17
N PHE A 4 -13.40 19.01 -37.06
CA PHE A 4 -14.69 18.31 -36.87
C PHE A 4 -14.53 16.79 -36.61
N PHE A 5 -15.63 16.16 -36.14
CA PHE A 5 -15.76 14.79 -35.61
C PHE A 5 -16.05 13.72 -36.67
N GLY A 6 -15.89 12.43 -36.30
CA GLY A 6 -16.51 11.30 -36.99
C GLY A 6 -16.22 9.94 -36.34
N SER A 7 -17.16 9.40 -35.57
CA SER A 7 -17.12 8.04 -34.97
C SER A 7 -18.34 7.20 -35.46
N PRO A 8 -18.60 5.96 -34.99
CA PRO A 8 -18.81 4.81 -35.88
C PRO A 8 -20.27 4.30 -35.96
N PRO A 9 -20.56 3.24 -36.73
CA PRO A 9 -21.83 2.51 -36.66
C PRO A 9 -21.78 1.26 -35.76
N PHE A 10 -22.95 0.88 -35.22
CA PHE A 10 -23.22 -0.26 -34.33
C PHE A 10 -24.53 -0.94 -34.77
N LEU A 11 -24.70 -2.26 -34.47
CA LEU A 11 -25.97 -3.03 -34.47
C LEU A 11 -26.59 -3.34 -35.87
N SER A 12 -27.37 -4.43 -36.12
CA SER A 12 -28.00 -5.46 -35.28
C SER A 12 -28.42 -6.75 -36.05
N HIS A 13 -28.31 -7.94 -35.42
CA HIS A 13 -29.24 -9.13 -35.35
C HIS A 13 -30.02 -9.73 -36.59
N PRO A 14 -30.71 -10.91 -36.51
CA PRO A 14 -30.59 -12.10 -35.63
C PRO A 14 -30.65 -13.52 -36.30
N ILE A 15 -30.27 -14.54 -35.52
CA ILE A 15 -30.77 -15.94 -35.39
C ILE A 15 -31.69 -16.56 -36.48
N THR A 16 -31.31 -17.73 -37.03
CA THR A 16 -32.19 -18.92 -37.17
C THR A 16 -31.39 -20.24 -37.19
N ARG A 17 -32.04 -21.37 -36.89
CA ARG A 17 -31.44 -22.70 -36.62
C ARG A 17 -32.19 -23.79 -37.37
N THR A 18 -31.52 -24.63 -38.16
CA THR A 18 -32.11 -25.85 -38.77
C THR A 18 -31.08 -26.98 -38.88
N ASN A 19 -31.52 -28.21 -38.59
CA ASN A 19 -30.77 -29.46 -38.78
C ASN A 19 -31.14 -30.09 -40.14
N GLN A 20 -30.19 -30.81 -40.76
CA GLN A 20 -30.30 -32.17 -41.38
C GLN A 20 -29.03 -32.44 -42.24
N LEU A 21 -28.16 -33.37 -41.86
CA LEU A 21 -28.07 -34.82 -42.21
C LEU A 21 -27.19 -35.15 -43.44
N TYR A 22 -26.08 -35.86 -43.16
CA TYR A 22 -25.33 -36.85 -43.97
C TYR A 22 -24.77 -36.57 -45.38
N SER A 23 -23.43 -36.65 -45.49
CA SER A 23 -22.65 -37.59 -46.35
C SER A 23 -21.17 -37.11 -46.38
N SER A 24 -20.23 -37.70 -45.64
CA SER A 24 -19.48 -38.96 -45.84
C SER A 24 -18.18 -38.83 -46.67
N VAL A 25 -17.22 -39.69 -46.30
CA VAL A 25 -15.89 -40.00 -46.90
C VAL A 25 -14.67 -39.28 -46.31
N GLN A 26 -13.92 -40.07 -45.53
CA GLN A 26 -12.55 -39.82 -45.06
C GLN A 26 -11.78 -41.16 -45.22
N PRO A 27 -10.58 -41.20 -45.82
CA PRO A 27 -9.86 -42.47 -46.05
C PRO A 27 -9.09 -42.96 -44.79
N PRO A 28 -8.80 -44.27 -44.66
CA PRO A 28 -8.57 -44.91 -43.36
C PRO A 28 -7.09 -45.21 -43.01
N SER A 29 -6.85 -45.43 -41.72
CA SER A 29 -5.61 -45.99 -41.14
C SER A 29 -5.67 -47.53 -41.03
N PRO A 30 -4.57 -48.27 -41.24
CA PRO A 30 -4.55 -49.73 -41.11
C PRO A 30 -4.03 -50.27 -39.75
N GLN A 31 -4.65 -51.36 -39.29
CA GLN A 31 -4.21 -52.31 -38.24
C GLN A 31 -4.98 -53.64 -38.48
N PRO A 32 -4.66 -54.75 -37.78
CA PRO A 32 -3.36 -55.42 -37.58
C PRO A 32 -3.48 -56.92 -37.99
N ASN A 33 -2.49 -57.80 -37.72
CA ASN A 33 -2.82 -59.24 -37.63
C ASN A 33 -1.86 -60.14 -36.81
N ASN A 34 -2.46 -61.24 -36.30
CA ASN A 34 -1.90 -62.52 -35.81
C ASN A 34 -1.17 -62.63 -34.45
N GLN A 35 -1.87 -63.27 -33.50
CA GLN A 35 -1.33 -64.19 -32.46
C GLN A 35 -1.39 -65.65 -32.96
N PRO A 36 -0.85 -66.63 -32.20
CA PRO A 36 -1.76 -67.64 -31.64
C PRO A 36 -1.49 -68.12 -30.17
N SER A 37 -2.59 -68.37 -29.46
CA SER A 37 -2.87 -69.53 -28.55
C SER A 37 -2.15 -69.75 -27.20
N GLN A 38 -2.79 -69.30 -26.10
CA GLN A 38 -3.48 -70.07 -25.01
C GLN A 38 -2.94 -71.44 -24.46
N PRO A 39 -3.30 -71.90 -23.23
CA PRO A 39 -4.59 -71.69 -22.54
C PRO A 39 -4.61 -71.31 -21.04
N GLN A 40 -5.79 -70.87 -20.58
CA GLN A 40 -6.19 -70.70 -19.17
C GLN A 40 -6.79 -71.99 -18.60
N ASN A 41 -6.97 -72.08 -17.28
CA ASN A 41 -7.91 -73.02 -16.67
C ASN A 41 -8.79 -72.37 -15.58
N THR A 42 -10.05 -72.83 -15.56
CA THR A 42 -11.24 -72.46 -14.74
C THR A 42 -11.24 -73.10 -13.33
N ASN A 43 -12.08 -72.80 -12.32
CA ASN A 43 -13.01 -71.70 -11.95
C ASN A 43 -13.38 -71.84 -10.41
N PRO A 44 -14.62 -71.74 -9.82
CA PRO A 44 -14.87 -70.90 -8.62
C PRO A 44 -15.50 -71.59 -7.37
N SER A 45 -15.93 -70.79 -6.36
CA SER A 45 -17.04 -70.98 -5.35
C SER A 45 -16.62 -70.65 -3.89
N GLN A 46 -17.24 -69.69 -3.17
CA GLN A 46 -18.39 -69.80 -2.19
C GLN A 46 -18.07 -70.61 -0.90
N LEU A 47 -18.61 -70.39 0.32
CA LEU A 47 -19.73 -69.59 0.88
C LEU A 47 -19.58 -69.46 2.43
N GLN A 48 -20.34 -68.56 3.10
CA GLN A 48 -20.91 -68.61 4.50
C GLN A 48 -20.17 -69.33 5.67
N SER A 49 -20.24 -69.01 6.98
CA SER A 49 -20.83 -68.00 7.88
C SER A 49 -20.88 -68.63 9.29
N THR A 50 -20.79 -67.90 10.41
CA THR A 50 -21.65 -68.03 11.63
C THR A 50 -21.15 -67.18 12.81
N ASN A 51 -22.08 -66.80 13.70
CA ASN A 51 -21.85 -66.03 14.93
C ASN A 51 -21.79 -66.95 16.16
N SER A 52 -21.18 -66.50 17.27
CA SER A 52 -21.90 -66.17 18.53
C SER A 52 -21.01 -66.09 19.78
N ALA A 53 -21.40 -65.20 20.70
CA ALA A 53 -20.72 -64.73 21.90
C ALA A 53 -20.65 -65.70 23.10
N ALA A 54 -19.73 -65.41 24.05
CA ALA A 54 -19.89 -65.62 25.49
C ALA A 54 -18.90 -64.72 26.30
N GLU A 55 -19.28 -64.34 27.53
CA GLU A 55 -18.57 -63.39 28.43
C GLU A 55 -17.90 -64.10 29.66
N PRO A 56 -17.11 -63.40 30.52
CA PRO A 56 -16.08 -64.00 31.40
C PRO A 56 -16.55 -64.23 32.87
N PRO A 57 -15.68 -64.64 33.85
CA PRO A 57 -14.88 -63.64 34.61
C PRO A 57 -13.56 -64.09 35.34
N SER A 58 -12.75 -63.08 35.74
CA SER A 58 -11.97 -62.92 36.99
C SER A 58 -10.73 -63.77 37.42
N ALA A 59 -9.65 -63.04 37.78
CA ALA A 59 -8.72 -63.23 38.94
C ALA A 59 -7.75 -64.46 39.02
N LEU A 60 -6.53 -64.42 39.59
CA LEU A 60 -5.67 -63.38 40.22
C LEU A 60 -4.18 -63.87 40.33
N LYS A 61 -3.21 -62.94 40.21
CA LYS A 61 -1.81 -62.95 40.78
C LYS A 61 -0.77 -64.03 40.39
N ALA A 62 0.33 -63.59 39.74
CA ALA A 62 1.71 -63.64 40.29
C ALA A 62 2.73 -62.74 39.52
N LYS A 63 3.51 -61.95 40.29
CA LYS A 63 4.79 -61.27 39.97
C LYS A 63 5.80 -62.23 39.28
N VAL A 64 6.85 -61.87 38.51
CA VAL A 64 7.57 -60.66 38.03
C VAL A 64 8.63 -61.18 37.01
N GLN A 65 9.18 -60.50 35.98
CA GLN A 65 9.27 -59.09 35.54
C GLN A 65 9.47 -59.03 34.01
N GLU A 66 9.17 -57.89 33.33
CA GLU A 66 10.05 -57.23 32.33
C GLU A 66 9.36 -56.01 31.65
N GLN A 67 10.14 -55.29 30.84
CA GLN A 67 9.95 -53.94 30.29
C GLN A 67 8.54 -53.56 29.80
N LYS A 68 8.06 -52.40 30.28
CA LYS A 68 6.81 -51.75 29.89
C LYS A 68 6.85 -51.25 28.44
N VAL A 69 6.17 -51.93 27.53
CA VAL A 69 5.82 -51.43 26.19
C VAL A 69 4.29 -51.39 26.06
N SER A 70 3.72 -50.19 25.99
CA SER A 70 2.34 -49.94 25.58
C SER A 70 2.15 -48.47 25.19
N GLU A 71 1.75 -48.21 23.94
CA GLU A 71 1.01 -47.00 23.54
C GLU A 71 -0.30 -46.88 24.37
N PRO A 72 -1.03 -45.73 24.44
CA PRO A 72 -1.06 -44.53 23.58
C PRO A 72 -0.66 -43.22 24.34
N PRO A 73 -0.83 -41.97 23.83
CA PRO A 73 -1.60 -41.52 22.65
C PRO A 73 -0.85 -40.68 21.61
N ALA A 74 -1.55 -40.37 20.52
CA ALA A 74 -1.05 -39.60 19.38
C ALA A 74 -0.39 -38.27 19.81
N PRO A 75 0.83 -37.96 19.34
CA PRO A 75 1.46 -36.69 19.62
C PRO A 75 0.68 -35.58 18.91
N ARG A 76 0.03 -34.73 19.70
CA ARG A 76 -0.31 -33.37 19.24
C ARG A 76 1.02 -32.71 18.89
N THR A 77 1.28 -32.53 17.60
CA THR A 77 2.40 -31.70 17.15
C THR A 77 2.07 -30.25 17.52
N THR A 78 2.54 -29.83 18.69
CA THR A 78 2.82 -28.42 18.97
C THR A 78 3.96 -28.01 18.05
N VAL A 79 3.61 -27.70 16.80
CA VAL A 79 4.51 -27.06 15.86
C VAL A 79 4.81 -25.69 16.45
N GLU A 80 6.07 -25.43 16.80
CA GLU A 80 6.58 -24.09 17.06
C GLU A 80 6.60 -23.30 15.74
N SER A 81 5.41 -22.97 15.23
CA SER A 81 5.24 -22.02 14.16
C SER A 81 5.11 -20.61 14.73
N THR A 82 5.86 -19.69 14.11
CA THR A 82 5.67 -18.24 14.11
C THR A 82 6.44 -17.37 15.13
N ASP A 83 7.30 -17.91 16.02
CA ASP A 83 8.21 -17.05 16.82
C ASP A 83 9.38 -16.45 16.00
N TRP A 84 9.71 -17.02 14.84
CA TRP A 84 10.83 -16.54 14.03
C TRP A 84 10.53 -15.24 13.25
N ILE A 85 9.26 -14.97 12.95
CA ILE A 85 8.82 -13.77 12.20
C ILE A 85 9.02 -12.50 13.05
N ALA A 86 8.90 -12.61 14.37
CA ALA A 86 9.18 -11.52 15.31
C ALA A 86 10.69 -11.22 15.50
N SER A 87 11.58 -12.19 15.21
CA SER A 87 13.01 -12.08 15.54
C SER A 87 13.94 -11.74 14.37
N SER A 88 13.57 -12.04 13.11
CA SER A 88 14.41 -11.65 11.96
C SER A 88 14.34 -10.16 11.60
N LEU A 89 13.25 -9.47 11.93
CA LEU A 89 13.15 -8.01 11.74
C LEU A 89 14.06 -7.23 12.70
N THR A 90 14.45 -7.83 13.82
CA THR A 90 15.14 -7.17 14.93
C THR A 90 16.63 -7.52 15.03
N ARG A 91 17.04 -8.75 14.72
CA ARG A 91 18.31 -9.29 15.29
C ARG A 91 19.63 -9.03 14.53
N ARG A 92 19.72 -8.18 13.49
CA ARG A 92 21.08 -7.76 13.01
C ARG A 92 21.26 -6.50 12.17
N PHE A 93 20.24 -5.99 11.46
CA PHE A 93 20.33 -4.68 10.77
C PHE A 93 19.06 -3.82 10.87
N GLY A 94 17.89 -4.44 11.11
CA GLY A 94 16.60 -3.73 11.17
C GLY A 94 16.44 -2.76 12.35
N ILE A 95 17.04 -3.02 13.52
CA ILE A 95 16.99 -2.05 14.64
C ILE A 95 17.94 -0.88 14.39
N GLY A 96 19.18 -1.10 13.93
CA GLY A 96 20.15 -0.02 13.73
C GLY A 96 19.72 0.94 12.62
N ALA A 97 19.45 0.41 11.42
CA ALA A 97 18.96 1.22 10.31
C ALA A 97 17.52 1.70 10.54
N GLY A 98 16.66 0.87 11.15
CA GLY A 98 15.28 1.25 11.45
C GLY A 98 15.15 2.31 12.55
N LEU A 99 15.95 2.29 13.62
CA LEU A 99 15.98 3.37 14.62
C LEU A 99 16.75 4.59 14.13
N ALA A 100 17.77 4.45 13.28
CA ALA A 100 18.38 5.60 12.63
C ALA A 100 17.42 6.27 11.64
N TRP A 101 16.62 5.49 10.90
CA TRP A 101 15.59 6.00 9.99
C TRP A 101 14.36 6.51 10.73
N VAL A 102 13.92 5.87 11.81
CA VAL A 102 12.89 6.39 12.73
C VAL A 102 13.41 7.60 13.52
N GLY A 103 14.71 7.71 13.76
CA GLY A 103 15.37 8.89 14.34
C GLY A 103 15.51 10.04 13.34
N PHE A 104 15.73 9.73 12.06
CA PHE A 104 15.71 10.71 10.96
C PHE A 104 14.29 11.13 10.61
N LEU A 105 13.31 10.22 10.68
CA LEU A 105 11.88 10.52 10.59
C LEU A 105 11.34 11.19 11.84
N ALA A 106 11.93 10.95 13.01
CA ALA A 106 11.77 11.85 14.14
C ALA A 106 12.32 13.20 13.70
N ILE A 107 13.60 13.40 13.37
CA ILE A 107 14.09 14.73 12.96
C ILE A 107 13.26 15.37 11.82
N GLY A 108 12.70 14.63 10.86
CA GLY A 108 11.77 15.13 9.84
C GLY A 108 10.36 15.44 10.36
N VAL A 109 9.59 14.43 10.78
CA VAL A 109 8.20 14.55 11.25
C VAL A 109 8.10 15.24 12.61
N LEU A 110 9.13 15.14 13.45
CA LEU A 110 9.37 15.93 14.65
C LEU A 110 9.99 17.29 14.32
N SER A 111 10.57 17.59 13.15
CA SER A 111 10.79 19.01 12.77
C SER A 111 9.48 19.65 12.36
N GLU A 112 8.60 18.95 11.62
CA GLU A 112 7.26 19.46 11.35
C GLU A 112 6.37 19.46 12.60
N GLN A 113 6.46 18.46 13.49
CA GLN A 113 5.72 18.45 14.76
C GLN A 113 6.35 19.31 15.84
N ILE A 114 7.67 19.56 15.88
CA ILE A 114 8.25 20.61 16.75
C ILE A 114 7.95 21.97 16.16
N LYS A 115 7.96 22.15 14.84
CA LYS A 115 7.49 23.40 14.22
C LYS A 115 6.01 23.61 14.52
N THR A 116 5.16 22.60 14.39
CA THR A 116 3.74 22.65 14.76
C THR A 116 3.54 22.73 16.28
N ARG A 117 4.41 22.18 17.13
CA ARG A 117 4.32 22.30 18.62
C ARG A 117 4.87 23.62 19.12
N LEU A 118 5.88 24.19 18.46
CA LEU A 118 6.38 25.55 18.72
C LEU A 118 5.40 26.56 18.16
N GLU A 119 4.91 26.40 16.94
CA GLU A 119 3.81 27.19 16.38
C GLU A 119 2.59 27.05 17.30
N VAL A 120 2.06 25.87 17.61
CA VAL A 120 0.92 25.73 18.53
C VAL A 120 1.21 26.23 19.95
N SER A 121 2.41 26.06 20.50
CA SER A 121 2.77 26.60 21.83
C SER A 121 2.96 28.12 21.81
N GLN A 122 3.39 28.69 20.68
CA GLN A 122 3.57 30.12 20.46
C GLN A 122 2.25 30.76 20.06
N GLU A 123 1.36 30.04 19.40
CA GLU A 123 -0.04 30.38 19.15
C GLU A 123 -0.81 30.35 20.48
N GLU A 124 -0.61 29.35 21.34
CA GLU A 124 -1.15 29.31 22.69
C GLU A 124 -0.59 30.46 23.56
N ALA A 125 0.72 30.73 23.52
CA ALA A 125 1.33 31.86 24.24
C ALA A 125 0.96 33.24 23.66
N ASN A 126 0.61 33.31 22.38
CA ASN A 126 0.07 34.51 21.72
C ASN A 126 -1.46 34.60 21.85
N THR A 127 -2.13 33.53 22.29
CA THR A 127 -3.56 33.53 22.54
C THR A 127 -3.80 34.25 23.86
N ARG A 128 -4.56 35.34 23.81
CA ARG A 128 -4.80 36.20 24.98
C ARG A 128 -6.29 36.36 25.19
N ASP A 129 -6.75 35.98 26.37
CA ASP A 129 -8.06 36.38 26.87
C ASP A 129 -8.07 37.90 27.08
N VAL A 130 -9.16 38.55 26.68
CA VAL A 130 -9.25 40.01 26.61
C VAL A 130 -9.93 40.54 27.86
N GLU A 131 -9.16 41.21 28.72
CA GLU A 131 -9.67 41.75 30.01
C GLU A 131 -10.68 42.90 29.83
N LYS A 132 -10.62 43.62 28.71
CA LYS A 132 -11.48 44.77 28.41
C LYS A 132 -12.17 44.60 27.05
N LEU A 133 -13.49 44.41 27.07
CA LEU A 133 -14.30 44.26 25.85
C LEU A 133 -14.43 45.60 25.13
N GLU A 134 -13.68 45.77 24.05
CA GLU A 134 -13.80 46.93 23.14
C GLU A 134 -14.68 46.56 21.93
N GLU A 135 -15.60 47.44 21.55
CA GLU A 135 -16.48 47.23 20.39
C GLU A 135 -15.76 47.62 19.11
N VAL A 136 -15.63 46.68 18.19
CA VAL A 136 -15.09 46.93 16.84
C VAL A 136 -16.23 46.81 15.83
N VAL A 137 -16.42 47.86 15.03
CA VAL A 137 -17.41 47.91 13.96
C VAL A 137 -16.73 47.71 12.62
N LEU A 138 -17.11 46.67 11.88
CA LEU A 138 -16.61 46.38 10.55
C LEU A 138 -17.33 47.24 9.49
N PRO A 139 -16.72 47.53 8.33
CA PRO A 139 -17.32 48.36 7.27
C PRO A 139 -18.65 47.84 6.71
N ASN A 140 -18.98 46.57 6.95
CA ASN A 140 -20.22 45.91 6.55
C ASN A 140 -21.33 45.97 7.63
N GLY A 141 -21.10 46.68 8.74
CA GLY A 141 -22.06 46.86 9.84
C GLY A 141 -22.05 45.75 10.90
N ILE A 142 -21.22 44.71 10.77
CA ILE A 142 -21.00 43.72 11.84
C ILE A 142 -20.27 44.40 13.00
N ARG A 143 -20.76 44.19 14.23
CA ARG A 143 -20.12 44.67 15.46
C ARG A 143 -19.58 43.46 16.23
N TYR A 144 -18.41 43.55 16.83
CA TYR A 144 -17.85 42.43 17.59
C TYR A 144 -17.03 42.87 18.81
N TYR A 145 -16.89 41.93 19.74
CA TYR A 145 -16.06 42.02 20.94
C TYR A 145 -15.16 40.78 20.97
N ASP A 146 -13.84 40.97 20.95
CA ASP A 146 -12.91 39.86 21.17
C ASP A 146 -12.99 39.41 22.64
N LEU A 147 -13.30 38.14 22.85
CA LEU A 147 -13.25 37.49 24.17
C LEU A 147 -11.85 36.87 24.38
N ARG A 148 -11.28 36.35 23.29
CA ARG A 148 -9.96 35.74 23.18
C ARG A 148 -9.41 36.00 21.77
N VAL A 149 -8.27 36.67 21.68
CA VAL A 149 -7.55 36.81 20.40
C VAL A 149 -6.75 35.54 20.17
N GLY A 150 -7.05 34.81 19.11
CA GLY A 150 -6.33 33.58 18.74
C GLY A 150 -4.92 33.87 18.21
N GLY A 151 -3.95 33.02 18.55
CA GLY A 151 -2.57 33.18 18.08
C GLY A 151 -2.33 32.76 16.63
N GLY A 152 -3.14 31.85 16.08
CA GLY A 152 -2.82 31.13 14.85
C GLY A 152 -3.12 31.82 13.52
N ALA A 153 -3.10 31.03 12.45
CA ALA A 153 -3.43 31.51 11.11
C ALA A 153 -4.91 31.93 10.98
N ALA A 154 -5.18 32.88 10.09
CA ALA A 154 -6.54 33.25 9.70
C ALA A 154 -7.03 32.34 8.54
N PRO A 155 -8.29 31.83 8.58
CA PRO A 155 -8.85 30.99 7.53
C PRO A 155 -8.89 31.66 6.15
N ARG A 156 -8.59 30.87 5.11
CA ARG A 156 -8.59 31.27 3.70
C ARG A 156 -9.75 30.59 2.94
N PRO A 157 -10.19 31.14 1.79
CA PRO A 157 -11.17 30.46 0.93
C PRO A 157 -10.71 29.05 0.55
N GLY A 158 -11.59 28.06 0.71
CA GLY A 158 -11.29 26.64 0.52
C GLY A 158 -10.88 25.88 1.79
N ASP A 159 -10.51 26.56 2.88
CA ASP A 159 -10.18 25.89 4.15
C ASP A 159 -11.43 25.28 4.79
N LEU A 160 -11.31 24.06 5.33
CA LEU A 160 -12.30 23.48 6.24
C LEU A 160 -12.03 24.03 7.65
N VAL A 161 -12.96 24.82 8.17
CA VAL A 161 -12.91 25.39 9.52
C VAL A 161 -13.88 24.65 10.42
N VAL A 162 -13.39 24.25 11.59
CA VAL A 162 -14.22 23.74 12.68
C VAL A 162 -14.45 24.88 13.66
N ILE A 163 -15.72 25.13 14.00
CA ILE A 163 -16.10 26.17 14.95
C ILE A 163 -17.03 25.62 16.01
N ASP A 164 -16.90 26.12 17.23
CA ASP A 164 -18.01 26.11 18.18
C ASP A 164 -18.77 27.44 18.09
N VAL A 165 -20.10 27.36 18.06
CA VAL A 165 -21.00 28.47 17.83
C VAL A 165 -22.23 28.40 18.74
N LYS A 166 -22.55 29.53 19.35
CA LYS A 166 -23.82 29.79 20.04
C LYS A 166 -24.49 30.99 19.40
N ALA A 167 -25.72 30.85 18.96
CA ALA A 167 -26.49 31.89 18.28
C ALA A 167 -27.78 32.18 19.05
N LYS A 168 -28.11 33.45 19.23
CA LYS A 168 -29.39 33.92 19.78
C LYS A 168 -29.87 35.19 19.07
N LEU A 169 -31.13 35.57 19.28
CA LEU A 169 -31.62 36.89 18.84
C LEU A 169 -30.99 38.00 19.69
N GLU A 170 -30.63 39.13 19.07
CA GLU A 170 -30.24 40.33 19.80
C GLU A 170 -31.40 40.77 20.73
N GLY A 171 -31.11 41.00 22.02
CA GLY A 171 -32.14 41.36 23.02
C GLY A 171 -33.02 40.20 23.53
N SER A 172 -32.80 38.96 23.08
CA SER A 172 -33.53 37.77 23.55
C SER A 172 -32.58 36.76 24.20
N ASP A 173 -33.14 35.91 25.07
CA ASP A 173 -32.47 34.72 25.61
C ASP A 173 -32.85 33.43 24.87
N GLN A 174 -33.66 33.54 23.81
CA GLN A 174 -33.93 32.41 22.91
C GLN A 174 -32.67 32.03 22.11
N ILE A 175 -32.11 30.87 22.44
CA ILE A 175 -30.98 30.26 21.76
C ILE A 175 -31.48 29.53 20.51
N LEU A 176 -30.90 29.83 19.36
CA LEU A 176 -31.18 29.20 18.06
C LEU A 176 -30.24 28.01 17.79
N ILE A 177 -28.96 28.15 18.17
CA ILE A 177 -27.90 27.16 17.98
C ILE A 177 -27.01 27.18 19.22
N ASP A 178 -26.58 26.02 19.71
CA ASP A 178 -25.56 25.90 20.76
C ASP A 178 -24.75 24.61 20.59
N THR A 179 -23.58 24.71 19.97
CA THR A 179 -22.64 23.58 19.84
C THR A 179 -21.83 23.35 21.10
N PHE A 180 -21.54 24.39 21.89
CA PHE A 180 -20.80 24.30 23.15
C PHE A 180 -21.50 23.37 24.15
N SER A 181 -22.81 23.54 24.32
CA SER A 181 -23.63 22.73 25.23
C SER A 181 -23.83 21.30 24.69
N SER A 182 -23.90 21.12 23.37
CA SER A 182 -24.10 19.82 22.74
C SER A 182 -22.81 19.05 22.43
N LYS A 183 -21.64 19.68 22.62
CA LYS A 183 -20.28 19.17 22.32
C LYS A 183 -20.15 18.61 20.89
N LYS A 184 -20.78 19.28 19.94
CA LYS A 184 -20.80 18.91 18.52
C LYS A 184 -20.42 20.14 17.69
N PRO A 185 -19.12 20.42 17.51
CA PRO A 185 -18.68 21.58 16.76
C PRO A 185 -19.12 21.48 15.30
N LEU A 186 -19.32 22.65 14.68
CA LEU A 186 -19.78 22.77 13.30
C LEU A 186 -18.59 22.89 12.36
N ALA A 187 -18.53 22.03 11.35
CA ALA A 187 -17.56 22.14 10.26
C ALA A 187 -18.17 22.90 9.07
N LEU A 188 -17.43 23.84 8.50
CA LEU A 188 -17.81 24.62 7.31
C LEU A 188 -16.59 24.84 6.39
N VAL A 189 -16.81 24.92 5.08
CA VAL A 189 -15.76 25.28 4.13
C VAL A 189 -15.85 26.77 3.81
N MET A 190 -14.73 27.49 3.92
CA MET A 190 -14.68 28.92 3.65
C MET A 190 -15.02 29.20 2.17
N GLY A 191 -16.02 30.04 1.93
CA GLY A 191 -16.53 30.35 0.59
C GLY A 191 -17.55 29.33 0.02
N SER A 192 -17.84 28.20 0.67
CA SER A 192 -18.92 27.30 0.21
C SER A 192 -20.27 27.79 0.73
N ARG A 193 -21.18 28.19 -0.16
CA ARG A 193 -22.56 28.54 0.18
C ARG A 193 -23.55 27.59 -0.50
N PRO A 194 -24.74 27.31 0.10
CA PRO A 194 -25.21 27.80 1.39
C PRO A 194 -24.54 27.11 2.59
N TYR A 195 -24.46 27.83 3.72
CA TYR A 195 -24.02 27.26 4.99
C TYR A 195 -25.12 26.41 5.67
N SER A 196 -24.75 25.66 6.70
CA SER A 196 -25.67 24.87 7.52
C SER A 196 -26.83 25.72 8.07
N LYS A 197 -28.04 25.13 8.13
CA LYS A 197 -29.26 25.84 8.56
C LYS A 197 -29.05 26.63 9.86
N GLY A 198 -29.37 27.93 9.83
CA GLY A 198 -29.25 28.84 10.97
C GLY A 198 -27.88 29.53 11.13
N ILE A 199 -26.89 29.21 10.30
CA ILE A 199 -25.68 30.03 10.14
C ILE A 199 -25.93 31.10 9.08
N CYS A 200 -25.60 32.34 9.40
CA CYS A 200 -25.68 33.47 8.48
C CYS A 200 -24.40 33.66 7.67
N ASP A 201 -24.52 34.26 6.48
CA ASP A 201 -23.39 34.62 5.62
C ASP A 201 -22.43 35.63 6.29
N GLY A 202 -22.91 36.41 7.26
CA GLY A 202 -22.09 37.27 8.11
C GLY A 202 -20.99 36.53 8.86
N VAL A 203 -21.21 35.28 9.29
CA VAL A 203 -20.20 34.47 10.00
C VAL A 203 -18.93 34.30 9.18
N GLU A 204 -19.03 34.10 7.86
CA GLU A 204 -17.88 33.97 6.97
C GLU A 204 -16.99 35.25 7.00
N ASN A 205 -17.61 36.43 7.06
CA ASN A 205 -16.90 37.70 7.12
C ASN A 205 -16.17 37.89 8.45
N VAL A 206 -16.75 37.39 9.54
CA VAL A 206 -16.08 37.37 10.85
C VAL A 206 -14.89 36.43 10.83
N LEU A 207 -15.07 35.19 10.34
CA LEU A 207 -14.03 34.16 10.35
C LEU A 207 -12.78 34.59 9.57
N LYS A 208 -12.94 35.34 8.46
CA LYS A 208 -11.81 35.96 7.72
C LYS A 208 -10.97 36.94 8.55
N THR A 209 -11.53 37.49 9.64
CA THR A 209 -10.86 38.41 10.57
C THR A 209 -10.48 37.75 11.90
N MET A 210 -10.80 36.47 12.08
CA MET A 210 -10.41 35.68 13.25
C MET A 210 -9.18 34.83 12.94
N LYS A 211 -8.51 34.40 14.01
CA LYS A 211 -7.39 33.47 14.00
C LYS A 211 -7.78 32.18 14.72
N ALA A 212 -7.15 31.06 14.35
CA ALA A 212 -7.31 29.80 15.08
C ALA A 212 -7.03 29.98 16.58
N GLY A 213 -7.86 29.38 17.42
CA GLY A 213 -7.88 29.56 18.88
C GLY A 213 -8.60 30.82 19.37
N GLY A 214 -9.13 31.66 18.47
CA GLY A 214 -9.84 32.89 18.83
C GLY A 214 -11.30 32.64 19.22
N LYS A 215 -11.79 33.41 20.21
CA LYS A 215 -13.19 33.41 20.66
C LYS A 215 -13.73 34.84 20.64
N ARG A 216 -14.91 35.03 20.05
CA ARG A 216 -15.47 36.36 19.79
C ARG A 216 -16.98 36.35 19.96
N ARG A 217 -17.51 37.43 20.56
CA ARG A 217 -18.94 37.75 20.50
C ARG A 217 -19.18 38.68 19.32
N VAL A 218 -20.21 38.42 18.53
CA VAL A 218 -20.47 39.07 17.25
C VAL A 218 -21.95 39.38 17.12
N ILE A 219 -22.28 40.62 16.76
CA ILE A 219 -23.63 41.06 16.44
C ILE A 219 -23.69 41.28 14.92
N ILE A 220 -24.48 40.47 14.24
CA ILE A 220 -24.55 40.43 12.77
C ILE A 220 -25.90 41.00 12.31
N PRO A 221 -25.90 42.13 11.56
CA PRO A 221 -27.11 42.82 11.15
C PRO A 221 -27.94 42.02 10.12
N PRO A 222 -29.24 42.31 9.97
CA PRO A 222 -30.16 41.45 9.22
C PRO A 222 -29.81 41.26 7.74
N ASN A 223 -29.20 42.28 7.11
CA ASN A 223 -28.73 42.28 5.72
C ASN A 223 -27.59 41.28 5.45
N LEU A 224 -26.92 40.80 6.49
CA LEU A 224 -25.90 39.73 6.43
C LEU A 224 -26.37 38.43 7.10
N CYS A 225 -27.62 38.41 7.55
CA CYS A 225 -28.33 37.26 8.13
C CYS A 225 -29.43 36.77 7.17
N PHE A 226 -30.67 36.72 7.65
CA PHE A 226 -31.81 36.16 6.93
C PHE A 226 -32.72 37.24 6.30
N GLY A 227 -32.31 38.51 6.39
CA GLY A 227 -33.00 39.65 5.79
C GLY A 227 -34.46 39.79 6.20
N GLU A 228 -35.24 40.45 5.35
CA GLU A 228 -36.67 40.72 5.54
C GLU A 228 -37.55 39.45 5.50
N LYS A 229 -37.01 38.32 5.06
CA LYS A 229 -37.79 37.05 4.95
C LYS A 229 -37.73 36.21 6.22
N GLY A 230 -36.74 36.45 7.10
CA GLY A 230 -36.46 35.56 8.22
C GLY A 230 -36.07 34.16 7.75
N ALA A 231 -36.12 33.18 8.65
CA ALA A 231 -35.86 31.77 8.32
C ALA A 231 -36.58 30.81 9.27
N ASP A 232 -37.07 29.69 8.73
CA ASP A 232 -37.53 28.56 9.52
C ASP A 232 -36.37 27.55 9.69
N LEU A 233 -35.99 27.28 10.94
CA LEU A 233 -34.93 26.32 11.27
C LEU A 233 -35.47 24.88 11.39
N GLY A 234 -36.79 24.70 11.42
CA GLY A 234 -37.45 23.48 11.85
C GLY A 234 -37.55 23.37 13.38
N SER A 235 -38.20 22.31 13.84
CA SER A 235 -38.37 22.01 15.29
C SER A 235 -39.05 23.12 16.10
N GLY A 236 -39.87 23.96 15.45
CA GLY A 236 -40.60 25.06 16.09
C GLY A 236 -39.76 26.33 16.34
N MET A 237 -38.53 26.42 15.83
CA MET A 237 -37.71 27.63 15.93
C MET A 237 -37.73 28.43 14.64
N GLN A 238 -38.28 29.64 14.70
CA GLN A 238 -38.34 30.58 13.59
C GLN A 238 -37.53 31.84 13.90
N ILE A 239 -36.69 32.27 12.97
CA ILE A 239 -35.99 33.56 12.99
C ILE A 239 -36.91 34.61 12.37
N PRO A 240 -37.29 35.68 13.10
CA PRO A 240 -38.16 36.72 12.57
C PRO A 240 -37.57 37.47 11.36
N PRO A 241 -38.43 38.04 10.49
CA PRO A 241 -38.06 39.09 9.54
C PRO A 241 -37.18 40.18 10.19
N SER A 242 -36.11 40.55 9.51
CA SER A 242 -35.20 41.63 9.90
C SER A 242 -34.58 41.48 11.30
N ALA A 243 -34.43 40.25 11.80
CA ALA A 243 -33.77 39.98 13.09
C ALA A 243 -32.24 40.12 13.03
N THR A 244 -31.66 40.88 13.97
CA THR A 244 -30.22 40.87 14.27
C THR A 244 -29.89 39.66 15.14
N LEU A 245 -28.73 39.03 14.88
CA LEU A 245 -28.30 37.84 15.61
C LEU A 245 -27.00 38.10 16.40
N ASP A 246 -27.01 37.65 17.66
CA ASP A 246 -25.88 37.67 18.59
C ASP A 246 -25.26 36.27 18.64
N TYR A 247 -24.02 36.18 18.15
CA TYR A 247 -23.24 34.96 18.04
C TYR A 247 -22.06 34.98 19.00
N ILE A 248 -21.78 33.86 19.67
CA ILE A 248 -20.46 33.57 20.25
C ILE A 248 -19.83 32.51 19.36
N ILE A 249 -18.64 32.80 18.83
CA ILE A 249 -17.90 31.93 17.90
C ILE A 249 -16.53 31.65 18.48
N GLU A 250 -16.13 30.38 18.54
CA GLU A 250 -14.78 29.92 18.86
C GLU A 250 -14.23 29.12 17.67
N VAL A 251 -13.02 29.46 17.21
CA VAL A 251 -12.40 28.79 16.05
C VAL A 251 -11.44 27.73 16.54
N ASP A 252 -11.81 26.46 16.36
CA ASP A 252 -10.94 25.34 16.66
C ASP A 252 -9.73 25.30 15.71
N LYS A 253 -8.64 24.69 16.18
CA LYS A 253 -7.39 24.53 15.40
C LYS A 253 -7.67 23.71 14.13
N ALA A 254 -7.68 24.38 12.97
CA ALA A 254 -7.99 23.79 11.67
C ALA A 254 -6.91 22.78 11.23
N GLY A 255 -7.06 21.51 11.65
CA GLY A 255 -6.08 20.45 11.43
C GLY A 255 -6.35 19.61 10.17
N TYR A 256 -5.78 20.01 9.04
CA TYR A 256 -5.87 19.28 7.75
C TYR A 256 -5.45 17.79 7.84
N GLN A 257 -4.52 17.46 8.75
CA GLN A 257 -4.06 16.09 9.01
C GLN A 257 -5.07 15.19 9.76
N PHE A 258 -6.01 15.74 10.52
CA PHE A 258 -6.99 14.93 11.27
C PHE A 258 -8.01 14.25 10.33
N ILE A 259 -8.32 14.91 9.21
CA ILE A 259 -9.26 14.45 8.18
C ILE A 259 -8.81 13.11 7.57
N PHE A 260 -7.54 13.01 7.16
CA PHE A 260 -6.99 11.78 6.57
C PHE A 260 -6.89 10.62 7.56
N PHE A 261 -6.64 10.91 8.85
CA PHE A 261 -6.61 9.89 9.90
C PHE A 261 -7.99 9.24 10.11
N VAL A 262 -9.05 10.05 10.22
CA VAL A 262 -10.42 9.58 10.45
C VAL A 262 -10.96 8.76 9.27
N ILE A 263 -10.73 9.22 8.03
CA ILE A 263 -11.16 8.48 6.82
C ILE A 263 -10.47 7.11 6.73
N THR A 264 -9.17 7.05 7.06
CA THR A 264 -8.39 5.80 7.02
C THR A 264 -8.82 4.82 8.13
N ALA A 265 -9.15 5.32 9.33
CA ALA A 265 -9.51 4.49 10.47
C ALA A 265 -10.89 3.81 10.34
N LEU A 266 -11.84 4.42 9.62
CA LEU A 266 -13.23 3.97 9.58
C LEU A 266 -13.54 2.89 8.52
N LEU A 267 -12.79 2.83 7.41
CA LEU A 267 -13.23 2.08 6.22
C LEU A 267 -12.78 0.61 6.10
N LYS A 268 -11.88 0.12 6.96
CA LYS A 268 -11.51 -1.32 7.18
C LYS A 268 -11.67 -2.30 5.98
N PHE A 269 -11.16 -1.96 4.80
CA PHE A 269 -11.27 -2.84 3.62
C PHE A 269 -10.05 -3.78 3.47
N ASP A 270 -10.16 -4.98 4.04
CA ASP A 270 -9.08 -5.99 4.12
C ASP A 270 -8.56 -6.57 2.78
N LYS A 271 -9.30 -6.41 1.68
CA LYS A 271 -8.83 -6.79 0.32
C LYS A 271 -8.27 -5.62 -0.47
N VAL A 272 -8.36 -4.41 0.08
CA VAL A 272 -8.03 -3.15 -0.62
C VAL A 272 -6.71 -2.57 -0.12
N THR A 273 -5.98 -3.19 0.82
CA THR A 273 -4.70 -2.64 1.33
C THR A 273 -3.60 -2.54 0.26
N ASP A 274 -3.28 -3.64 -0.43
CA ASP A 274 -2.32 -3.64 -1.56
C ASP A 274 -2.81 -2.71 -2.69
N PHE A 275 -4.13 -2.67 -2.96
CA PHE A 275 -4.75 -1.79 -3.96
C PHE A 275 -4.67 -0.32 -3.57
N ALA A 276 -4.93 0.01 -2.30
CA ALA A 276 -4.89 1.36 -1.73
C ALA A 276 -3.49 1.94 -1.81
N GLY A 277 -2.45 1.13 -1.55
CA GLY A 277 -1.06 1.52 -1.81
C GLY A 277 -0.89 2.04 -3.25
N SER A 278 -1.31 1.25 -4.24
CA SER A 278 -1.22 1.64 -5.65
C SER A 278 -2.11 2.84 -6.04
N THR A 279 -3.33 2.96 -5.50
CA THR A 279 -4.20 4.13 -5.78
C THR A 279 -3.75 5.39 -5.05
N ASN A 280 -3.07 5.29 -3.90
CA ASN A 280 -2.54 6.46 -3.19
C ASN A 280 -1.45 7.17 -4.02
N PHE A 281 -0.61 6.43 -4.75
CA PHE A 281 0.31 7.02 -5.73
C PHE A 281 -0.44 7.79 -6.84
N VAL A 282 -1.50 7.21 -7.40
CA VAL A 282 -2.36 7.85 -8.41
C VAL A 282 -3.00 9.13 -7.85
N ILE A 283 -3.57 9.05 -6.64
CA ILE A 283 -4.21 10.18 -5.95
C ILE A 283 -3.19 11.29 -5.69
N ILE A 284 -2.00 10.99 -5.17
CA ILE A 284 -0.96 12.00 -4.92
C ILE A 284 -0.51 12.66 -6.23
N ALA A 285 -0.29 11.90 -7.31
CA ALA A 285 0.10 12.46 -8.61
C ALA A 285 -0.97 13.41 -9.17
N VAL A 286 -2.24 13.00 -9.15
CA VAL A 286 -3.36 13.84 -9.62
C VAL A 286 -3.59 15.05 -8.71
N LEU A 287 -3.63 14.85 -7.39
CA LEU A 287 -3.92 15.90 -6.41
C LEU A 287 -2.84 16.99 -6.42
N THR A 288 -1.56 16.61 -6.45
CA THR A 288 -0.45 17.59 -6.48
C THR A 288 -0.42 18.38 -7.78
N LEU A 289 -0.77 17.76 -8.92
CA LEU A 289 -0.88 18.44 -10.21
C LEU A 289 -2.07 19.42 -10.24
N VAL A 290 -3.25 18.96 -9.81
CA VAL A 290 -4.49 19.75 -9.84
C VAL A 290 -4.47 20.89 -8.83
N LEU A 291 -4.02 20.66 -7.59
CA LEU A 291 -3.97 21.71 -6.55
C LEU A 291 -2.99 22.84 -6.89
N LYS A 292 -1.91 22.55 -7.63
CA LYS A 292 -0.98 23.59 -8.09
C LYS A 292 -1.58 24.44 -9.21
N GLY A 293 -2.38 23.84 -10.09
CA GLY A 293 -2.95 24.49 -11.27
C GLY A 293 -1.93 24.82 -12.38
N ALA A 294 -0.67 24.40 -12.23
CA ALA A 294 0.37 24.53 -13.25
C ALA A 294 0.50 23.23 -14.04
N TRP A 295 0.57 23.35 -15.38
CA TRP A 295 0.50 22.21 -16.31
C TRP A 295 1.71 22.18 -17.24
N HIS A 296 2.92 22.26 -16.68
CA HIS A 296 4.15 22.16 -17.47
C HIS A 296 4.37 20.72 -17.97
N SER A 297 4.96 20.56 -19.16
CA SER A 297 5.09 19.25 -19.82
C SER A 297 5.73 18.17 -18.92
N ARG A 298 6.74 18.56 -18.11
CA ARG A 298 7.40 17.66 -17.15
C ARG A 298 6.46 17.18 -16.03
N GLN A 299 5.64 18.08 -15.49
CA GLN A 299 4.65 17.77 -14.44
C GLN A 299 3.59 16.80 -14.95
N VAL A 300 3.06 17.08 -16.15
CA VAL A 300 2.08 16.22 -16.82
C VAL A 300 2.68 14.84 -17.13
N VAL A 301 3.86 14.77 -17.76
CA VAL A 301 4.49 13.48 -18.12
C VAL A 301 4.82 12.63 -16.89
N LEU A 302 5.44 13.20 -15.84
CA LEU A 302 5.77 12.44 -14.64
C LEU A 302 4.52 12.02 -13.84
N SER A 303 3.47 12.84 -13.84
CA SER A 303 2.19 12.45 -13.24
C SER A 303 1.54 11.31 -14.02
N VAL A 304 1.52 11.38 -15.37
CA VAL A 304 1.02 10.31 -16.24
C VAL A 304 1.81 9.01 -16.03
N PHE A 305 3.12 9.07 -15.87
CA PHE A 305 3.96 7.90 -15.57
C PHE A 305 3.56 7.21 -14.26
N VAL A 306 3.36 7.97 -13.18
CA VAL A 306 2.90 7.42 -11.89
C VAL A 306 1.47 6.90 -11.98
N ILE A 307 0.58 7.58 -12.73
CA ILE A 307 -0.80 7.14 -12.96
C ILE A 307 -0.83 5.82 -13.72
N VAL A 308 -0.09 5.69 -14.84
CA VAL A 308 -0.05 4.46 -15.66
C VAL A 308 0.52 3.28 -14.87
N TRP A 309 1.62 3.50 -14.14
CA TRP A 309 2.20 2.47 -13.27
C TRP A 309 1.23 2.05 -12.14
N GLY A 310 0.62 3.04 -11.46
CA GLY A 310 -0.29 2.79 -10.35
C GLY A 310 -1.56 2.05 -10.79
N LEU A 311 -2.16 2.44 -11.91
CA LEU A 311 -3.32 1.75 -12.50
C LEU A 311 -2.98 0.33 -12.97
N ARG A 312 -1.78 0.10 -13.55
CA ARG A 312 -1.30 -1.23 -13.92
C ARG A 312 -1.18 -2.15 -12.70
N LEU A 313 -0.54 -1.65 -11.65
CA LEU A 313 -0.37 -2.39 -10.39
C LEU A 313 -1.73 -2.67 -9.74
N ALA A 314 -2.60 -1.67 -9.65
CA ALA A 314 -3.97 -1.80 -9.13
C ALA A 314 -4.78 -2.86 -9.90
N ALA A 315 -4.74 -2.85 -11.23
CA ALA A 315 -5.44 -3.82 -12.08
C ALA A 315 -4.90 -5.25 -11.92
N PHE A 316 -3.58 -5.41 -11.83
CA PHE A 316 -2.94 -6.72 -11.58
C PHE A 316 -3.33 -7.30 -10.21
N LEU A 317 -3.32 -6.46 -9.17
CA LEU A 317 -3.73 -6.84 -7.81
C LEU A 317 -5.23 -7.19 -7.77
N LEU A 318 -6.08 -6.40 -8.41
CA LEU A 318 -7.52 -6.65 -8.50
C LEU A 318 -7.81 -7.98 -9.22
N MET A 319 -7.16 -8.26 -10.36
CA MET A 319 -7.26 -9.54 -11.06
C MET A 319 -6.85 -10.72 -10.14
N ARG A 320 -5.75 -10.58 -9.39
CA ARG A 320 -5.27 -11.60 -8.43
C ARG A 320 -6.31 -11.88 -7.33
N ILE A 321 -6.92 -10.83 -6.78
CA ILE A 321 -7.94 -10.95 -5.73
C ILE A 321 -9.20 -11.65 -6.25
N LEU A 322 -9.66 -11.28 -7.45
CA LEU A 322 -10.84 -11.88 -8.09
C LEU A 322 -10.62 -13.36 -8.46
N GLN A 323 -9.40 -13.76 -8.82
CA GLN A 323 -9.09 -15.14 -9.22
C GLN A 323 -8.78 -16.09 -8.06
N TRP A 324 -8.09 -15.62 -7.02
CA TRP A 324 -7.59 -16.50 -5.93
C TRP A 324 -8.29 -16.30 -4.58
N GLY A 325 -9.25 -15.39 -4.49
CA GLY A 325 -10.23 -15.29 -3.41
C GLY A 325 -9.71 -14.69 -2.09
N GLU A 326 -8.52 -15.06 -1.64
CA GLU A 326 -8.01 -14.70 -0.31
C GLU A 326 -6.47 -14.62 -0.25
N ASP A 327 -5.93 -13.64 0.47
CA ASP A 327 -4.50 -13.45 0.69
C ASP A 327 -4.15 -13.67 2.16
N ARG A 328 -3.82 -14.93 2.50
CA ARG A 328 -3.56 -15.41 3.87
C ARG A 328 -2.40 -14.73 4.59
N ARG A 329 -1.66 -13.83 3.93
CA ARG A 329 -0.58 -13.03 4.56
C ARG A 329 -1.11 -12.04 5.61
N PHE A 330 -2.36 -11.62 5.51
CA PHE A 330 -2.92 -10.56 6.37
C PHE A 330 -3.69 -11.09 7.60
N ASP A 331 -4.12 -12.36 7.60
CA ASP A 331 -4.99 -12.94 8.63
C ASP A 331 -4.41 -12.78 10.05
N GLU A 332 -3.11 -13.01 10.20
CA GLU A 332 -2.40 -12.93 11.49
C GLU A 332 -2.21 -11.47 11.96
N MET A 333 -2.11 -10.51 11.03
CA MET A 333 -1.93 -9.09 11.33
C MET A 333 -3.23 -8.41 11.80
N ARG A 334 -4.40 -8.94 11.42
CA ARG A 334 -5.73 -8.46 11.88
C ARG A 334 -5.94 -8.64 13.39
N SER A 335 -5.26 -9.60 14.01
CA SER A 335 -5.41 -9.93 15.44
C SER A 335 -4.92 -8.82 16.40
N ASN A 336 -4.13 -7.85 15.91
CA ASN A 336 -3.48 -6.86 16.75
C ASN A 336 -3.52 -5.47 16.10
N LEU A 337 -4.30 -4.57 16.70
CA LEU A 337 -4.49 -3.19 16.23
C LEU A 337 -3.16 -2.40 16.12
N GLY A 338 -2.18 -2.68 17.00
CA GLY A 338 -0.86 -2.06 16.95
C GLY A 338 -0.04 -2.52 15.73
N LYS A 339 -0.05 -3.81 15.41
CA LYS A 339 0.61 -4.33 14.19
C LYS A 339 -0.02 -3.75 12.93
N LEU A 340 -1.36 -3.65 12.89
CA LEU A 340 -2.09 -3.02 11.80
C LEU A 340 -1.73 -1.53 11.65
N ALA A 341 -1.65 -0.78 12.74
CA ALA A 341 -1.25 0.63 12.71
C ALA A 341 0.18 0.83 12.18
N VAL A 342 1.14 0.01 12.62
CA VAL A 342 2.53 0.03 12.11
C VAL A 342 2.58 -0.25 10.61
N PHE A 343 1.80 -1.21 10.11
CA PHE A 343 1.70 -1.50 8.68
C PHE A 343 1.17 -0.30 7.88
N TRP A 344 0.11 0.38 8.36
CA TRP A 344 -0.43 1.57 7.69
C TRP A 344 0.52 2.77 7.71
N ILE A 345 1.23 3.00 8.83
CA ILE A 345 2.28 4.03 8.91
C ILE A 345 3.40 3.73 7.91
N PHE A 346 3.81 2.46 7.81
CA PHE A 346 4.83 2.04 6.85
C PHE A 346 4.38 2.20 5.39
N GLN A 347 3.12 1.86 5.08
CA GLN A 347 2.50 2.10 3.76
C GLN A 347 2.46 3.60 3.42
N ALA A 348 1.97 4.45 4.33
CA ALA A 348 1.93 5.90 4.11
C ALA A 348 3.34 6.49 3.89
N LEU A 349 4.31 6.08 4.70
CA LEU A 349 5.72 6.46 4.55
C LEU A 349 6.31 6.01 3.21
N TRP A 350 6.05 4.77 2.79
CA TRP A 350 6.54 4.23 1.51
C TRP A 350 5.97 5.02 0.34
N VAL A 351 4.64 5.20 0.28
CA VAL A 351 3.99 5.95 -0.79
C VAL A 351 4.49 7.39 -0.84
N TRP A 352 4.57 8.07 0.32
CA TRP A 352 5.09 9.44 0.40
C TRP A 352 6.53 9.54 -0.09
N THR A 353 7.43 8.70 0.44
CA THR A 353 8.87 8.72 0.13
C THR A 353 9.13 8.47 -1.36
N VAL A 354 8.46 7.47 -1.94
CA VAL A 354 8.65 7.11 -3.36
C VAL A 354 7.98 8.13 -4.29
N SER A 355 6.90 8.81 -3.86
CA SER A 355 6.27 9.89 -4.62
C SER A 355 7.05 11.22 -4.61
N LEU A 356 8.06 11.39 -3.73
CA LEU A 356 8.78 12.66 -3.58
C LEU A 356 9.24 13.31 -4.89
N PRO A 357 9.82 12.59 -5.89
CA PRO A 357 10.23 13.19 -7.16
C PRO A 357 9.09 13.83 -7.96
N VAL A 358 7.91 13.21 -8.02
CA VAL A 358 6.75 13.77 -8.74
C VAL A 358 6.10 14.89 -7.93
N THR A 359 5.98 14.74 -6.61
CA THR A 359 5.41 15.76 -5.72
C THR A 359 6.20 17.07 -5.77
N VAL A 360 7.54 17.02 -5.74
CA VAL A 360 8.38 18.23 -5.82
C VAL A 360 8.35 18.88 -7.20
N VAL A 361 8.25 18.09 -8.28
CA VAL A 361 8.06 18.64 -9.63
C VAL A 361 6.70 19.31 -9.77
N ASN A 362 5.63 18.70 -9.27
CA ASN A 362 4.28 19.25 -9.31
C ASN A 362 4.14 20.50 -8.41
N ALA A 363 4.84 20.57 -7.27
CA ALA A 363 4.84 21.75 -6.41
C ALA A 363 5.58 22.97 -7.02
N SER A 364 6.49 22.74 -7.98
CA SER A 364 7.42 23.76 -8.46
C SER A 364 6.87 24.65 -9.57
N ASP A 365 7.07 25.97 -9.44
CA ASP A 365 6.80 26.97 -10.50
C ASP A 365 7.89 27.05 -11.58
N ARG A 366 8.93 26.22 -11.49
CA ARG A 366 10.08 26.28 -12.41
C ARG A 366 9.83 25.41 -13.64
N ASN A 367 9.74 26.04 -14.80
CA ASN A 367 9.65 25.36 -16.10
C ASN A 367 10.94 25.53 -16.93
N PRO A 368 12.09 24.92 -16.53
CA PRO A 368 13.26 24.89 -17.39
C PRO A 368 12.96 24.03 -18.63
N SER A 369 13.46 24.48 -19.78
CA SER A 369 13.36 23.77 -21.06
C SER A 369 13.75 22.31 -20.93
N LEU A 370 13.14 21.44 -21.73
CA LEU A 370 13.47 20.02 -21.75
C LEU A 370 14.95 19.84 -22.13
N LYS A 371 15.65 18.97 -21.40
CA LYS A 371 17.06 18.61 -21.58
C LYS A 371 17.15 17.13 -21.94
N ALA A 372 18.32 16.69 -22.43
CA ALA A 372 18.58 15.27 -22.68
C ALA A 372 18.26 14.36 -21.48
N VAL A 373 18.47 14.87 -20.25
CA VAL A 373 18.19 14.15 -19.00
C VAL A 373 16.69 13.82 -18.82
N ASP A 374 15.78 14.67 -19.30
CA ASP A 374 14.34 14.38 -19.30
C ASP A 374 14.06 13.12 -20.13
N PHE A 375 14.54 13.11 -21.39
CA PHE A 375 14.36 11.99 -22.31
C PHE A 375 15.04 10.70 -21.81
N ILE A 376 16.21 10.79 -21.17
CA ILE A 376 16.85 9.63 -20.53
C ILE A 376 15.94 9.05 -19.44
N GLY A 377 15.41 9.88 -18.55
CA GLY A 377 14.48 9.43 -17.50
C GLY A 377 13.18 8.84 -18.06
N TRP A 378 12.66 9.40 -19.16
CA TRP A 378 11.47 8.89 -19.85
C TRP A 378 11.72 7.54 -20.54
N ILE A 379 12.89 7.36 -21.16
CA ILE A 379 13.30 6.08 -21.75
C ILE A 379 13.52 5.02 -20.66
N MET A 380 14.15 5.38 -19.53
CA MET A 380 14.28 4.48 -18.38
C MET A 380 12.90 4.04 -17.85
N TRP A 381 11.96 4.98 -17.71
CA TRP A 381 10.59 4.65 -17.31
C TRP A 381 9.89 3.72 -18.31
N ALA A 382 9.98 4.02 -19.61
CA ALA A 382 9.38 3.21 -20.67
C ALA A 382 9.97 1.78 -20.72
N VAL A 383 11.29 1.62 -20.59
CA VAL A 383 11.94 0.31 -20.52
C VAL A 383 11.55 -0.43 -19.23
N GLY A 384 11.46 0.27 -18.09
CA GLY A 384 11.08 -0.31 -16.81
C GLY A 384 9.65 -0.86 -16.80
N ILE A 385 8.67 -0.06 -17.24
CA ILE A 385 7.26 -0.48 -17.30
C ILE A 385 7.05 -1.63 -18.31
N LEU A 386 7.77 -1.63 -19.44
CA LEU A 386 7.74 -2.74 -20.41
C LEU A 386 8.34 -4.02 -19.84
N ALA A 387 9.47 -3.93 -19.12
CA ALA A 387 10.09 -5.07 -18.47
C ALA A 387 9.18 -5.67 -17.37
N GLU A 388 8.58 -4.82 -16.54
CA GLU A 388 7.65 -5.22 -15.48
C GLU A 388 6.38 -5.90 -16.05
N ALA A 389 5.71 -5.25 -17.01
CA ALA A 389 4.50 -5.81 -17.63
C ALA A 389 4.77 -7.13 -18.36
N THR A 390 5.88 -7.21 -19.12
CA THR A 390 6.29 -8.43 -19.83
C THR A 390 6.63 -9.56 -18.86
N ALA A 391 7.34 -9.25 -17.76
CA ALA A 391 7.70 -10.22 -16.73
C ALA A 391 6.46 -10.81 -16.04
N ASP A 392 5.51 -9.97 -15.65
CA ASP A 392 4.28 -10.41 -14.98
C ASP A 392 3.39 -11.22 -15.92
N GLN A 393 3.24 -10.82 -17.20
CA GLN A 393 2.50 -11.58 -18.19
C GLN A 393 3.13 -12.97 -18.44
N GLN A 394 4.45 -13.04 -18.61
CA GLN A 394 5.18 -14.31 -18.78
C GLN A 394 4.97 -15.23 -17.56
N LYS A 395 5.03 -14.67 -16.34
CA LYS A 395 4.84 -15.42 -15.10
C LYS A 395 3.41 -15.93 -14.92
N LEU A 396 2.41 -15.14 -15.34
CA LEU A 396 0.99 -15.52 -15.30
C LEU A 396 0.69 -16.63 -16.31
N LEU A 397 1.15 -16.50 -17.56
CA LEU A 397 1.01 -17.55 -18.58
C LEU A 397 1.70 -18.85 -18.14
N PHE A 398 2.93 -18.76 -17.62
CA PHE A 398 3.67 -19.91 -17.11
C PHE A 398 2.92 -20.64 -15.99
N LYS A 399 2.33 -19.90 -15.02
CA LYS A 399 1.57 -20.49 -13.92
C LYS A 399 0.25 -21.13 -14.32
N ASN A 400 -0.41 -20.60 -15.35
CA ASN A 400 -1.71 -21.07 -15.81
C ASN A 400 -1.61 -22.35 -16.67
N ALA A 401 -0.44 -22.61 -17.27
CA ALA A 401 -0.18 -23.82 -18.05
C ALA A 401 -0.09 -25.08 -17.15
N PRO A 402 -0.93 -26.12 -17.36
CA PRO A 402 -0.95 -27.32 -16.50
C PRO A 402 0.39 -28.06 -16.41
N GLU A 403 1.14 -28.08 -17.51
CA GLU A 403 2.47 -28.68 -17.67
C GLU A 403 3.56 -28.04 -16.77
N ASN A 404 3.31 -26.85 -16.23
CA ASN A 404 4.27 -26.07 -15.43
C ASN A 404 3.94 -26.08 -13.93
N ARG A 405 2.93 -26.83 -13.51
CA ARG A 405 2.64 -27.08 -12.09
C ARG A 405 3.88 -27.68 -11.41
N GLY A 406 4.28 -27.10 -10.28
CA GLY A 406 5.46 -27.54 -9.53
C GLY A 406 6.81 -27.14 -10.15
N LYS A 407 6.86 -26.28 -11.16
CA LYS A 407 8.10 -25.72 -11.73
C LYS A 407 8.27 -24.25 -11.36
N TRP A 408 9.51 -23.73 -11.46
CA TRP A 408 9.81 -22.31 -11.38
C TRP A 408 9.80 -21.67 -12.78
N CYS A 409 9.41 -20.40 -12.86
CA CYS A 409 9.39 -19.66 -14.12
C CYS A 409 10.83 -19.33 -14.56
N ASN A 410 11.21 -19.80 -15.74
CA ASN A 410 12.54 -19.59 -16.36
C ASN A 410 12.44 -19.17 -17.84
N VAL A 411 11.27 -18.71 -18.27
CA VAL A 411 10.95 -18.33 -19.67
C VAL A 411 11.07 -16.83 -19.90
N GLY A 412 11.43 -16.43 -21.14
CA GLY A 412 11.50 -15.02 -21.52
C GLY A 412 12.50 -14.22 -20.69
N LEU A 413 12.05 -13.14 -20.04
CA LEU A 413 12.90 -12.31 -19.18
C LEU A 413 13.38 -13.08 -17.94
N TRP A 414 12.60 -14.05 -17.45
CA TRP A 414 12.97 -14.92 -16.32
C TRP A 414 14.13 -15.87 -16.65
N LYS A 415 14.57 -15.95 -17.92
CA LYS A 415 15.81 -16.64 -18.31
C LYS A 415 17.08 -15.80 -18.02
N TYR A 416 16.95 -14.47 -18.01
CA TYR A 416 18.08 -13.54 -17.92
C TYR A 416 18.26 -12.93 -16.53
N THR A 417 17.19 -12.89 -15.73
CA THR A 417 17.21 -12.46 -14.33
C THR A 417 16.13 -13.21 -13.55
N ARG A 418 16.35 -13.44 -12.26
CA ARG A 418 15.40 -14.11 -11.37
C ARG A 418 14.24 -13.22 -10.97
N HIS A 419 14.38 -11.89 -11.02
CA HIS A 419 13.32 -10.93 -10.66
C HIS A 419 13.21 -9.76 -11.68
N PRO A 420 12.86 -10.03 -12.95
CA PRO A 420 12.75 -9.00 -13.99
C PRO A 420 11.67 -7.95 -13.70
N ASN A 421 10.63 -8.30 -12.94
CA ASN A 421 9.59 -7.37 -12.51
C ASN A 421 10.16 -6.31 -11.55
N TYR A 422 10.97 -6.70 -10.55
CA TYR A 422 11.62 -5.76 -9.63
C TYR A 422 12.72 -4.95 -10.31
N PHE A 423 13.39 -5.49 -11.35
CA PHE A 423 14.28 -4.69 -12.19
C PHE A 423 13.52 -3.57 -12.92
N GLY A 424 12.36 -3.89 -13.51
CA GLY A 424 11.49 -2.91 -14.15
C GLY A 424 11.02 -1.81 -13.19
N GLU A 425 10.53 -2.22 -12.01
CA GLU A 425 10.07 -1.32 -10.94
C GLU A 425 11.18 -0.39 -10.43
N ILE A 426 12.39 -0.92 -10.18
CA ILE A 426 13.55 -0.08 -9.81
C ILE A 426 13.89 0.90 -10.94
N LEU A 427 14.01 0.42 -12.18
CA LEU A 427 14.42 1.23 -13.32
C LEU A 427 13.45 2.38 -13.59
N LEU A 428 12.14 2.16 -13.47
CA LEU A 428 11.13 3.19 -13.76
C LEU A 428 11.08 4.30 -12.70
N TRP A 429 11.28 3.97 -11.42
CA TRP A 429 11.35 4.96 -10.34
C TRP A 429 12.66 5.76 -10.36
N TRP A 430 13.78 5.13 -10.74
CA TRP A 430 15.01 5.87 -11.07
C TRP A 430 14.82 6.76 -12.31
N GLY A 431 14.05 6.33 -13.33
CA GLY A 431 13.70 7.15 -14.49
C GLY A 431 12.91 8.41 -14.13
N ILE A 432 11.90 8.30 -13.26
CA ILE A 432 11.13 9.44 -12.73
C ILE A 432 12.05 10.41 -11.96
N PHE A 433 12.98 9.90 -11.14
CA PHE A 433 13.96 10.74 -10.46
C PHE A 433 14.92 11.45 -11.44
N VAL A 434 15.47 10.74 -12.42
CA VAL A 434 16.38 11.33 -13.42
C VAL A 434 15.67 12.48 -14.16
N ALA A 435 14.43 12.28 -14.59
CA ALA A 435 13.63 13.31 -15.24
C ALA A 435 13.13 14.45 -14.31
N SER A 436 13.18 14.30 -12.98
CA SER A 436 12.91 15.40 -12.05
C SER A 436 14.12 16.32 -11.83
N THR A 437 15.34 15.81 -11.99
CA THR A 437 16.60 16.55 -11.72
C THR A 437 16.72 17.95 -12.35
N PRO A 438 16.20 18.26 -13.56
CA PRO A 438 16.33 19.62 -14.12
C PRO A 438 15.61 20.70 -13.31
N VAL A 439 14.66 20.32 -12.45
CA VAL A 439 13.86 21.23 -11.59
C VAL A 439 14.52 21.45 -10.21
N LEU A 440 15.31 20.49 -9.71
CA LEU A 440 15.77 20.44 -8.32
C LEU A 440 16.88 21.45 -8.00
N LYS A 441 16.76 22.12 -6.84
CA LYS A 441 17.79 23.00 -6.25
C LYS A 441 17.93 22.77 -4.74
N GLY A 442 19.15 22.86 -4.22
CA GLY A 442 19.41 22.80 -2.78
C GLY A 442 18.86 21.54 -2.11
N ALA A 443 18.07 21.71 -1.05
CA ALA A 443 17.46 20.61 -0.30
C ALA A 443 16.46 19.75 -1.10
N GLU A 444 16.00 20.20 -2.27
CA GLU A 444 15.09 19.41 -3.12
C GLU A 444 15.77 18.16 -3.70
N TRP A 445 17.10 18.07 -3.68
CA TRP A 445 17.82 16.85 -4.06
C TRP A 445 17.54 15.65 -3.15
N LEU A 446 16.96 15.87 -1.95
CA LEU A 446 16.53 14.80 -1.03
C LEU A 446 15.46 13.88 -1.64
N VAL A 447 14.79 14.26 -2.75
CA VAL A 447 13.88 13.36 -3.49
C VAL A 447 14.57 12.08 -4.00
N ILE A 448 15.91 12.04 -4.08
CA ILE A 448 16.68 10.82 -4.38
C ILE A 448 16.43 9.69 -3.37
N PHE A 449 15.98 10.03 -2.15
CA PHE A 449 15.58 9.02 -1.17
C PHE A 449 14.40 8.16 -1.64
N GLY A 450 13.54 8.65 -2.56
CA GLY A 450 12.46 7.86 -3.16
C GLY A 450 12.93 6.57 -3.84
N PRO A 451 13.70 6.66 -4.95
CA PRO A 451 14.20 5.47 -5.63
C PRO A 451 15.22 4.68 -4.79
N ILE A 452 16.02 5.33 -3.92
CA ILE A 452 16.93 4.61 -3.00
C ILE A 452 16.13 3.76 -2.00
N PHE A 453 15.13 4.33 -1.34
CA PHE A 453 14.29 3.63 -0.37
C PHE A 453 13.59 2.42 -1.00
N LEU A 454 13.00 2.60 -2.19
CA LEU A 454 12.38 1.51 -2.95
C LEU A 454 13.40 0.42 -3.32
N THR A 455 14.58 0.80 -3.80
CA THR A 455 15.65 -0.14 -4.16
C THR A 455 16.08 -0.97 -2.94
N LEU A 456 16.29 -0.34 -1.78
CA LEU A 456 16.66 -1.04 -0.55
C LEU A 456 15.53 -1.93 -0.02
N LEU A 457 14.28 -1.48 -0.11
CA LEU A 457 13.08 -2.24 0.27
C LEU A 457 12.99 -3.56 -0.52
N LEU A 458 13.17 -3.49 -1.84
CA LEU A 458 13.11 -4.63 -2.74
C LEU A 458 14.33 -5.56 -2.60
N LEU A 459 15.53 -5.02 -2.41
CA LEU A 459 16.75 -5.81 -2.26
C LEU A 459 16.85 -6.53 -0.91
N PHE A 460 16.39 -5.93 0.20
CA PHE A 460 16.74 -6.38 1.55
C PHE A 460 15.57 -6.72 2.48
N LEU A 461 14.35 -6.22 2.22
CA LEU A 461 13.21 -6.39 3.14
C LEU A 461 12.11 -7.29 2.55
N SER A 462 11.29 -6.77 1.62
CA SER A 462 10.02 -7.40 1.24
C SER A 462 9.99 -7.99 -0.18
N GLY A 463 10.92 -7.60 -1.05
CA GLY A 463 10.99 -8.07 -2.43
C GLY A 463 11.73 -9.39 -2.59
N ILE A 464 12.95 -9.30 -3.13
CA ILE A 464 13.79 -10.45 -3.49
C ILE A 464 13.99 -11.46 -2.34
N PRO A 465 14.33 -11.06 -1.09
CA PRO A 465 14.63 -12.02 -0.02
C PRO A 465 13.51 -13.02 0.24
N LEU A 466 12.26 -12.53 0.34
CA LEU A 466 11.10 -13.36 0.66
C LEU A 466 10.72 -14.29 -0.51
N LEU A 467 10.89 -13.82 -1.75
CA LEU A 467 10.62 -14.65 -2.93
C LEU A 467 11.68 -15.73 -3.12
N GLU A 468 12.97 -15.40 -2.92
CA GLU A 468 14.07 -16.36 -2.94
C GLU A 468 13.91 -17.43 -1.84
N GLU A 469 13.57 -17.02 -0.62
CA GLU A 469 13.33 -17.96 0.49
C GLU A 469 12.13 -18.88 0.21
N SER A 470 11.04 -18.34 -0.34
CA SER A 470 9.88 -19.15 -0.72
C SER A 470 10.16 -20.11 -1.87
N ALA A 471 11.05 -19.73 -2.81
CA ALA A 471 11.46 -20.57 -3.93
C ALA A 471 12.42 -21.68 -3.48
N ASP A 472 13.39 -21.37 -2.62
CA ASP A 472 14.33 -22.34 -2.05
C ASP A 472 13.62 -23.40 -1.22
N LYS A 473 12.66 -23.01 -0.38
CA LYS A 473 11.85 -23.98 0.41
C LYS A 473 11.04 -24.94 -0.47
N LYS A 474 10.74 -24.58 -1.72
CA LYS A 474 9.98 -25.40 -2.68
C LYS A 474 10.86 -26.22 -3.62
N PHE A 475 11.98 -25.65 -4.05
CA PHE A 475 12.79 -26.18 -5.17
C PHE A 475 14.27 -26.39 -4.81
N GLY A 476 14.72 -26.03 -3.61
CA GLY A 476 16.13 -26.10 -3.19
C GLY A 476 16.75 -27.51 -3.23
N ASN A 477 15.93 -28.56 -3.17
CA ASN A 477 16.35 -29.96 -3.33
C ASN A 477 16.53 -30.38 -4.81
N VAL A 478 16.08 -29.57 -5.77
CA VAL A 478 16.11 -29.89 -7.21
C VAL A 478 17.42 -29.38 -7.83
N ALA A 479 18.25 -30.28 -8.33
CA ALA A 479 19.55 -29.94 -8.93
C ALA A 479 19.44 -28.92 -10.08
N ALA A 480 18.42 -29.04 -10.93
CA ALA A 480 18.17 -28.08 -12.02
C ALA A 480 17.79 -26.67 -11.52
N TYR A 481 17.14 -26.54 -10.36
CA TYR A 481 16.86 -25.24 -9.74
C TYR A 481 18.14 -24.62 -9.16
N LYS A 482 18.96 -25.41 -8.46
CA LYS A 482 20.29 -24.98 -7.99
C LYS A 482 21.15 -24.46 -9.15
N HIS A 483 21.16 -25.19 -10.28
CA HIS A 483 21.89 -24.77 -11.48
C HIS A 483 21.35 -23.44 -12.02
N TYR A 484 20.04 -23.32 -12.23
CA TYR A 484 19.38 -22.08 -12.66
C TYR A 484 19.73 -20.89 -11.75
N LYS A 485 19.69 -21.07 -10.43
CA LYS A 485 20.02 -20.02 -9.44
C LYS A 485 21.50 -19.61 -9.49
N LYS A 486 22.43 -20.54 -9.76
CA LYS A 486 23.87 -20.27 -9.92
C LYS A 486 24.20 -19.54 -11.23
N THR A 487 23.42 -19.76 -12.29
CA THR A 487 23.65 -19.21 -13.64
C THR A 487 22.78 -18.00 -13.99
N THR A 488 21.82 -17.60 -13.14
CA THR A 488 20.89 -16.50 -13.43
C THR A 488 21.01 -15.38 -12.39
N SER A 489 21.28 -14.17 -12.86
CA SER A 489 21.39 -12.95 -12.05
C SER A 489 20.14 -12.71 -11.19
N PRO A 490 20.24 -12.22 -9.94
CA PRO A 490 19.07 -11.95 -9.12
C PRO A 490 18.24 -10.78 -9.67
N LEU A 491 18.89 -9.71 -10.14
CA LEU A 491 18.22 -8.47 -10.54
C LEU A 491 18.56 -8.06 -11.97
N ILE A 492 19.82 -7.80 -12.28
CA ILE A 492 20.26 -7.23 -13.57
C ILE A 492 20.12 -8.28 -14.69
N PRO A 493 19.35 -8.05 -15.77
CA PRO A 493 19.20 -9.00 -16.88
C PRO A 493 20.53 -9.27 -17.57
N LEU A 494 20.99 -10.53 -17.54
CA LEU A 494 22.24 -10.98 -18.17
C LEU A 494 22.10 -12.37 -18.81
N PRO A 495 22.77 -12.66 -19.94
CA PRO A 495 22.83 -14.01 -20.49
C PRO A 495 23.41 -15.00 -19.48
N PRO A 496 22.79 -16.18 -19.26
CA PRO A 496 23.29 -17.17 -18.30
C PRO A 496 24.72 -17.65 -18.54
N ALA A 497 25.17 -17.66 -19.80
CA ALA A 497 26.55 -17.98 -20.16
C ALA A 497 27.56 -16.90 -19.71
N VAL A 498 27.15 -15.63 -19.64
CA VAL A 498 27.98 -14.55 -19.09
C VAL A 498 27.94 -14.63 -17.56
N TYR A 499 26.74 -14.64 -16.98
CA TYR A 499 26.58 -14.64 -15.53
C TYR A 499 27.20 -15.86 -14.86
N GLY A 500 26.99 -17.07 -15.40
CA GLY A 500 27.51 -18.32 -14.85
C GLY A 500 29.02 -18.28 -14.60
N ASN A 501 29.77 -17.68 -15.52
CA ASN A 501 31.23 -17.61 -15.52
C ASN A 501 31.83 -16.48 -14.64
N LEU A 502 31.03 -15.56 -14.11
CA LEU A 502 31.55 -14.46 -13.27
C LEU A 502 31.98 -14.95 -11.87
N PRO A 503 33.11 -14.45 -11.32
CA PRO A 503 33.51 -14.70 -9.93
C PRO A 503 32.44 -14.25 -8.93
N GLN A 504 32.34 -14.96 -7.80
CA GLN A 504 31.30 -14.68 -6.81
C GLN A 504 31.37 -13.26 -6.22
N TRP A 505 32.57 -12.68 -6.09
CA TRP A 505 32.73 -11.31 -5.62
C TRP A 505 32.17 -10.29 -6.62
N VAL A 506 32.37 -10.48 -7.94
CA VAL A 506 31.80 -9.63 -8.98
C VAL A 506 30.27 -9.68 -8.93
N LYS A 507 29.71 -10.90 -8.78
CA LYS A 507 28.26 -11.12 -8.64
C LYS A 507 27.70 -10.39 -7.43
N ALA A 508 28.36 -10.47 -6.28
CA ALA A 508 27.92 -9.82 -5.05
C ALA A 508 28.00 -8.29 -5.11
N THR A 509 29.10 -7.74 -5.65
CA THR A 509 29.37 -6.30 -5.67
C THR A 509 28.57 -5.54 -6.74
N PHE A 510 28.50 -6.07 -7.97
CA PHE A 510 27.93 -5.34 -9.11
C PHE A 510 26.57 -5.84 -9.59
N LEU A 511 26.21 -7.08 -9.25
CA LEU A 511 25.00 -7.74 -9.73
C LEU A 511 24.03 -8.14 -8.60
N PHE A 512 24.29 -7.64 -7.38
CA PHE A 512 23.47 -7.79 -6.19
C PHE A 512 23.27 -9.24 -5.71
N GLU A 513 24.18 -10.17 -6.02
CA GLU A 513 24.14 -11.56 -5.51
C GLU A 513 24.54 -11.64 -4.03
N PHE A 514 23.65 -11.21 -3.15
CA PHE A 514 23.91 -11.22 -1.71
C PHE A 514 23.76 -12.62 -1.11
N PRO A 515 24.65 -13.03 -0.18
CA PRO A 515 24.55 -14.33 0.51
C PRO A 515 23.21 -14.57 1.21
N LEU A 516 22.48 -13.50 1.54
CA LEU A 516 21.17 -13.59 2.18
C LEU A 516 20.12 -14.27 1.28
N TYR A 517 20.26 -14.20 -0.05
CA TYR A 517 19.35 -14.85 -1.01
C TYR A 517 19.50 -16.37 -1.06
N SER A 518 20.55 -16.95 -0.46
CA SER A 518 20.80 -18.40 -0.49
C SER A 518 20.77 -19.07 0.89
N ARG A 519 20.29 -18.37 1.93
CA ARG A 519 20.24 -18.88 3.33
C ARG A 519 19.39 -20.13 3.50
N SER A 520 18.37 -20.28 2.67
CA SER A 520 17.36 -21.33 2.67
C SER A 520 17.70 -22.54 1.80
N LEU A 521 18.79 -22.48 1.01
CA LEU A 521 19.24 -23.65 0.27
C LEU A 521 19.78 -24.71 1.24
N PRO A 522 19.51 -26.01 0.99
CA PRO A 522 20.20 -27.08 1.70
C PRO A 522 21.70 -26.91 1.50
N LYS A 523 22.44 -26.78 2.60
CA LYS A 523 23.90 -26.86 2.56
C LYS A 523 24.24 -28.23 1.97
N GLU A 524 24.93 -28.24 0.85
CA GLU A 524 25.67 -29.43 0.45
C GLU A 524 26.65 -29.76 1.59
N GLU A 525 26.68 -31.04 2.00
CA GLU A 525 27.67 -31.50 2.96
C GLU A 525 29.05 -31.24 2.37
N LEU A 526 29.72 -30.21 2.90
CA LEU A 526 31.07 -29.85 2.53
C LEU A 526 31.99 -30.98 2.98
N SER A 527 32.28 -31.91 2.07
CA SER A 527 33.22 -33.02 2.22
C SER A 527 34.69 -32.53 2.26
N TRP A 528 34.96 -31.53 3.10
CA TRP A 528 36.21 -30.76 3.17
C TRP A 528 36.96 -30.99 4.49
N SER A 529 36.98 -32.22 4.99
CA SER A 529 37.71 -32.58 6.22
C SER A 529 38.27 -34.02 6.27
N ARG A 530 38.52 -34.67 5.11
CA ARG A 530 39.18 -35.99 5.09
C ARG A 530 40.06 -36.30 3.86
N ALA A 531 40.46 -35.29 3.10
CA ALA A 531 41.29 -35.44 1.90
C ALA A 531 42.71 -34.83 2.03
N SER A 532 43.10 -34.36 3.21
CA SER A 532 44.37 -33.64 3.43
C SER A 532 45.04 -33.98 4.76
N SER A 533 45.27 -35.27 5.00
CA SER A 533 46.29 -35.76 5.93
C SER A 533 46.84 -37.06 5.36
N GLY A 534 47.89 -36.94 4.54
CA GLY A 534 48.56 -38.09 3.93
C GLY A 534 49.13 -39.02 5.00
N GLY A 535 49.17 -40.32 4.70
CA GLY A 535 49.66 -41.31 5.64
C GLY A 535 51.17 -41.22 5.85
N THR A 536 51.59 -41.31 7.10
CA THR A 536 52.96 -41.70 7.46
C THR A 536 52.88 -43.13 7.99
N VAL A 537 53.36 -44.10 7.21
CA VAL A 537 53.51 -45.48 7.68
C VAL A 537 54.81 -45.56 8.46
N GLU A 538 54.73 -45.43 9.78
CA GLU A 538 55.87 -45.65 10.66
C GLU A 538 56.03 -47.15 10.92
N LYS A 539 57.01 -47.77 10.24
CA LYS A 539 57.42 -49.15 10.53
C LYS A 539 58.07 -49.19 11.91
N LYS A 540 57.43 -49.85 12.87
CA LYS A 540 58.11 -50.27 14.08
C LYS A 540 58.93 -51.53 13.79
N ILE A 541 60.24 -51.41 13.92
CA ILE A 541 61.19 -52.51 14.03
C ILE A 541 61.75 -52.42 15.46
N ASP A 542 61.89 -53.58 16.09
CA ASP A 542 62.29 -53.84 17.48
C ASP A 542 61.28 -53.42 18.59
#